data_AF-A0AAQ4D6M3-F1
#
_entry.id   AF-A0AAQ4D6M3-F1
#
_cell.length_a   1.000
_cell.length_b   1.000
_cell.length_c   1.000
_cell.angle_alpha   90.00
_cell.angle_beta   90.00
_cell.angle_gamma   90.00
#
_symmetry.space_group_name_H-M   'P 1'
#
loop_
_entity.id
_entity.type
_entity.pdbx_description
1 polymer ?
#
loop_
_entity_poly.entity_id
_entity_poly.type
_entity_poly.pdbx_seq_one_letter_code
_entity_poly.pdbx_strand_id
1 'polypeptide(L)'
;MSINSSNRVLFLLRGACSRHRYFCSSSVATSESRLTNEAVRKKRDALFTAEKERQASLITRVEKIEVQYLGPMEDCTLIMNKGISTPHDCAKHIHESLVQRAAIAEVDGEPWDMSRPLVQDCQLRLNFYKDQNPYFANKAFWRTGSFLLGYIIERAFKDQFYVQLHSWPQPQVRSGSFVYNVDLGIENWEPRRDELDVLSGMGRRLATKPHHFERLEVDASVALQMFEDNK
;
A
#
# COMPACT_ATOMS: atom_id res chain seq x y z
N MET A 1 -16.80 -54.29 73.49
CA MET A 1 -17.31 -54.37 74.88
C MET A 1 -17.18 -52.98 75.51
N SER A 2 -18.25 -52.53 76.20
CA SER A 2 -18.49 -51.21 76.85
C SER A 2 -18.57 -50.00 75.90
N ILE A 3 -19.69 -49.32 75.64
CA ILE A 3 -20.86 -48.80 76.42
C ILE A 3 -20.54 -47.52 77.23
N ASN A 4 -21.35 -46.47 76.94
CA ASN A 4 -21.72 -45.27 77.73
C ASN A 4 -20.71 -44.13 77.86
N SER A 5 -21.08 -42.84 77.93
CA SER A 5 -22.39 -42.17 78.11
C SER A 5 -22.31 -40.66 77.83
N SER A 6 -23.46 -40.11 77.47
CA SER A 6 -23.95 -38.71 77.47
C SER A 6 -23.26 -37.66 78.35
N ASN A 7 -23.15 -36.41 77.85
CA ASN A 7 -23.97 -35.30 78.38
C ASN A 7 -23.97 -34.02 77.51
N ARG A 8 -25.16 -33.41 77.47
CA ARG A 8 -25.55 -32.17 76.79
C ARG A 8 -24.91 -30.92 77.42
N VAL A 9 -24.66 -29.88 76.63
CA VAL A 9 -25.14 -28.51 76.91
C VAL A 9 -25.41 -27.79 75.57
N LEU A 10 -26.66 -27.36 75.37
CA LEU A 10 -27.06 -26.39 74.35
C LEU A 10 -26.65 -24.98 74.82
N PHE A 11 -26.01 -24.21 73.95
CA PHE A 11 -26.11 -22.75 73.99
C PHE A 11 -26.50 -22.23 72.61
N LEU A 12 -27.70 -21.67 72.55
CA LEU A 12 -28.24 -20.86 71.47
C LEU A 12 -27.60 -19.47 71.54
N LEU A 13 -26.92 -19.04 70.47
CA LEU A 13 -26.76 -17.61 70.20
C LEU A 13 -27.00 -17.34 68.71
N ARG A 14 -28.00 -16.48 68.49
CA ARG A 14 -28.46 -15.93 67.21
C ARG A 14 -27.34 -15.11 66.56
N GLY A 15 -27.16 -15.26 65.24
CA GLY A 15 -26.23 -14.43 64.47
C GLY A 15 -26.64 -14.34 63.01
N ALA A 16 -27.30 -13.22 62.68
CA ALA A 16 -27.43 -12.52 61.40
C ALA A 16 -27.39 -13.30 60.06
N CYS A 17 -28.50 -13.17 59.35
CA CYS A 17 -28.65 -13.40 57.91
C CYS A 17 -27.77 -12.43 57.10
N SER A 18 -26.94 -12.97 56.19
CA SER A 18 -26.33 -12.21 55.09
C SER A 18 -26.14 -13.15 53.91
N ARG A 19 -27.16 -13.24 53.05
CA ARG A 19 -27.04 -13.86 51.73
C ARG A 19 -26.18 -12.95 50.86
N HIS A 20 -24.89 -13.22 50.76
CA HIS A 20 -24.04 -12.68 49.71
C HIS A 20 -24.48 -13.28 48.36
N ARG A 21 -25.31 -12.53 47.63
CA ARG A 21 -25.49 -12.77 46.19
C ARG A 21 -24.22 -12.27 45.51
N TYR A 22 -23.34 -13.18 45.14
CA TYR A 22 -22.29 -12.88 44.18
C TYR A 22 -22.96 -12.61 42.84
N PHE A 23 -23.19 -11.33 42.54
CA PHE A 23 -23.48 -10.86 41.20
C PHE A 23 -22.20 -11.03 40.39
N CYS A 24 -22.06 -12.15 39.70
CA CYS A 24 -21.02 -12.33 38.70
C CYS A 24 -21.46 -11.53 37.48
N SER A 25 -21.09 -10.25 37.43
CA SER A 25 -21.19 -9.46 36.20
C SER A 25 -20.09 -9.93 35.27
N SER A 26 -20.35 -10.97 34.49
CA SER A 26 -19.57 -11.25 33.28
C SER A 26 -19.86 -10.12 32.29
N SER A 27 -19.13 -9.01 32.41
CA SER A 27 -19.00 -8.07 31.31
C SER A 27 -18.31 -8.83 30.18
N VAL A 28 -19.09 -9.28 29.21
CA VAL A 28 -18.56 -9.64 27.90
C VAL A 28 -18.00 -8.34 27.34
N ALA A 29 -16.72 -8.08 27.60
CA ALA A 29 -15.96 -7.16 26.81
C ALA A 29 -15.92 -7.80 25.41
N THR A 30 -16.82 -7.36 24.53
CA THR A 30 -16.57 -7.43 23.10
C THR A 30 -15.26 -6.71 22.90
N SER A 31 -14.15 -7.46 22.89
CA SER A 31 -12.88 -6.95 22.40
C SER A 31 -13.13 -6.65 20.92
N GLU A 32 -13.50 -5.41 20.61
CA GLU A 32 -13.37 -4.92 19.25
C GLU A 32 -11.93 -5.21 18.86
N SER A 33 -11.74 -6.16 17.95
CA SER A 33 -10.41 -6.51 17.46
C SER A 33 -9.85 -5.23 16.85
N ARG A 34 -8.87 -4.62 17.52
CA ARG A 34 -8.26 -3.38 17.06
C ARG A 34 -7.73 -3.58 15.65
N LEU A 35 -8.22 -2.78 14.71
CA LEU A 35 -7.78 -2.83 13.32
C LEU A 35 -6.28 -2.51 13.26
N THR A 36 -5.50 -3.41 12.65
CA THR A 36 -4.05 -3.21 12.46
C THR A 36 -3.75 -2.87 11.01
N ASN A 37 -2.67 -2.12 10.76
CA ASN A 37 -2.22 -1.84 9.40
C ASN A 37 -1.94 -3.13 8.61
N GLU A 38 -1.45 -4.19 9.27
CA GLU A 38 -1.23 -5.48 8.59
C GLU A 38 -2.53 -6.12 8.09
N ALA A 39 -3.59 -6.10 8.90
CA ALA A 39 -4.89 -6.64 8.51
C ALA A 39 -5.49 -5.86 7.32
N VAL A 40 -5.39 -4.52 7.36
CA VAL A 40 -5.85 -3.64 6.28
C VAL A 40 -5.07 -3.89 5.00
N ARG A 41 -3.74 -4.03 5.07
CA ARG A 41 -2.91 -4.35 3.89
C ARG A 41 -3.32 -5.69 3.28
N LYS A 42 -3.46 -6.75 4.08
CA LYS A 42 -3.87 -8.07 3.57
C LYS A 42 -5.22 -8.03 2.86
N LYS A 43 -6.18 -7.30 3.41
CA LYS A 43 -7.49 -7.09 2.78
C LYS A 43 -7.36 -6.35 1.44
N ARG A 44 -6.59 -5.25 1.40
CA ARG A 44 -6.35 -4.46 0.18
C ARG A 44 -5.63 -5.27 -0.89
N ASP A 45 -4.61 -6.01 -0.52
CA ASP A 45 -3.86 -6.88 -1.43
C ASP A 45 -4.78 -7.94 -2.03
N ALA A 46 -5.64 -8.57 -1.24
CA ALA A 46 -6.61 -9.55 -1.73
C ALA A 46 -7.61 -8.94 -2.73
N LEU A 47 -8.15 -7.76 -2.44
CA LEU A 47 -9.05 -7.04 -3.36
C LEU A 47 -8.32 -6.64 -4.64
N PHE A 48 -7.07 -6.17 -4.53
CA PHE A 48 -6.26 -5.78 -5.68
C PHE A 48 -5.98 -6.97 -6.59
N THR A 49 -5.57 -8.11 -6.02
CA THR A 49 -5.33 -9.34 -6.77
C THR A 49 -6.60 -9.83 -7.46
N ALA A 50 -7.74 -9.87 -6.75
CA ALA A 50 -9.01 -10.29 -7.32
C ALA A 50 -9.44 -9.40 -8.50
N GLU A 51 -9.31 -8.08 -8.37
CA GLU A 51 -9.67 -7.16 -9.45
C GLU A 51 -8.70 -7.24 -10.64
N LYS A 52 -7.40 -7.42 -10.37
CA LYS A 52 -6.39 -7.67 -11.41
C LYS A 52 -6.70 -8.95 -12.21
N GLU A 53 -7.05 -10.04 -11.51
CA GLU A 53 -7.46 -11.30 -12.14
C GLU A 53 -8.74 -11.14 -12.95
N ARG A 54 -9.72 -10.41 -12.43
CA ARG A 54 -10.95 -10.07 -13.14
C ARG A 54 -10.65 -9.35 -14.45
N GLN A 55 -9.83 -8.29 -14.41
CA GLN A 55 -9.43 -7.53 -15.59
C GLN A 55 -8.65 -8.38 -16.61
N ALA A 56 -7.76 -9.25 -16.14
CA ALA A 56 -7.04 -10.18 -17.00
C ALA A 56 -7.99 -11.18 -17.69
N SER A 57 -9.02 -11.67 -16.98
CA SER A 57 -10.00 -12.61 -17.54
C SER A 57 -10.91 -12.01 -18.63
N LEU A 58 -11.06 -10.69 -18.66
CA LEU A 58 -11.82 -9.99 -19.70
C LEU A 58 -11.10 -9.98 -21.05
N ILE A 59 -9.78 -10.21 -21.06
CA ILE A 59 -8.99 -10.27 -22.29
C ILE A 59 -9.12 -11.67 -22.87
N THR A 60 -10.19 -11.92 -23.61
CA THR A 60 -10.45 -13.22 -24.23
C THR A 60 -9.69 -13.44 -25.54
N ARG A 61 -9.39 -12.36 -26.26
CA ARG A 61 -8.71 -12.39 -27.56
C ARG A 61 -7.61 -11.34 -27.60
N VAL A 62 -6.45 -11.74 -28.10
CA VAL A 62 -5.32 -10.82 -28.31
C VAL A 62 -5.53 -10.08 -29.63
N GLU A 63 -5.74 -8.78 -29.54
CA GLU A 63 -5.72 -7.86 -30.68
C GLU A 63 -4.32 -7.26 -30.83
N LYS A 64 -3.95 -6.93 -32.07
CA LYS A 64 -2.67 -6.28 -32.39
C LYS A 64 -2.87 -4.77 -32.52
N ILE A 65 -1.88 -4.01 -32.07
CA ILE A 65 -1.81 -2.55 -32.22
C ILE A 65 -0.48 -2.17 -32.83
N GLU A 66 -0.48 -1.07 -33.56
CA GLU A 66 0.70 -0.44 -34.14
C GLU A 66 1.23 0.65 -33.20
N VAL A 67 2.47 0.50 -32.76
CA VAL A 67 3.15 1.45 -31.88
C VAL A 67 4.28 2.10 -32.66
N GLN A 68 4.13 3.39 -32.96
CA GLN A 68 5.16 4.18 -33.62
C GLN A 68 6.12 4.73 -32.56
N TYR A 69 7.31 4.13 -32.43
CA TYR A 69 8.34 4.62 -31.52
C TYR A 69 9.12 5.77 -32.16
N LEU A 70 9.14 6.91 -31.46
CA LEU A 70 9.88 8.10 -31.83
C LEU A 70 11.16 8.19 -30.97
N GLY A 71 12.26 7.75 -31.56
CA GLY A 71 13.54 7.61 -30.87
C GLY A 71 14.49 8.78 -31.14
N PRO A 72 15.46 9.02 -30.24
CA PRO A 72 16.48 10.06 -30.49
C PRO A 72 17.46 9.69 -31.62
N MET A 73 17.59 8.40 -31.96
CA MET A 73 18.50 7.94 -33.02
C MET A 73 17.74 7.37 -34.22
N GLU A 74 16.75 6.52 -33.97
CA GLU A 74 15.97 5.84 -35.01
C GLU A 74 14.51 5.75 -34.59
N ASP A 75 13.63 6.00 -35.55
CA ASP A 75 12.20 5.76 -35.43
C ASP A 75 11.89 4.36 -35.94
N CYS A 76 10.98 3.65 -35.28
CA CYS A 76 10.55 2.33 -35.73
C CYS A 76 9.09 2.07 -35.40
N THR A 77 8.49 1.15 -36.15
CA THR A 77 7.12 0.70 -35.93
C THR A 77 7.15 -0.69 -35.29
N LEU A 78 6.44 -0.85 -34.18
CA LEU A 78 6.31 -2.11 -33.44
C LEU A 78 4.87 -2.60 -33.49
N ILE A 79 4.68 -3.91 -33.70
CA ILE A 79 3.35 -4.54 -33.64
C ILE A 79 3.20 -5.25 -32.30
N MET A 80 2.40 -4.67 -31.42
CA MET A 80 2.26 -5.08 -30.01
C MET A 80 0.87 -5.65 -29.70
N ASN A 81 0.69 -6.22 -28.52
CA ASN A 81 -0.59 -6.77 -28.08
C ASN A 81 -1.39 -5.71 -27.31
N LYS A 82 -2.59 -5.40 -27.78
CA LYS A 82 -3.51 -4.48 -27.13
C LYS A 82 -3.88 -4.94 -25.72
N GLY A 83 -3.84 -4.03 -24.76
CA GLY A 83 -4.20 -4.28 -23.36
C GLY A 83 -3.24 -5.20 -22.59
N ILE A 84 -2.14 -5.62 -23.22
CA ILE A 84 -1.17 -6.55 -22.63
C ILE A 84 0.24 -5.95 -22.69
N SER A 85 0.69 -5.57 -23.89
CA SER A 85 2.03 -5.05 -24.09
C SER A 85 2.21 -3.67 -23.47
N THR A 86 3.37 -3.44 -22.88
CA THR A 86 3.71 -2.21 -22.18
C THR A 86 4.82 -1.44 -22.90
N PRO A 87 5.01 -0.13 -22.62
CA PRO A 87 6.20 0.60 -23.10
C PRO A 87 7.53 -0.06 -22.73
N HIS A 88 7.59 -0.74 -21.59
CA HIS A 88 8.74 -1.52 -21.17
C HIS A 88 9.02 -2.69 -22.11
N ASP A 89 7.99 -3.36 -22.62
CA ASP A 89 8.15 -4.43 -23.61
C ASP A 89 8.58 -3.87 -24.98
N CYS A 90 8.06 -2.71 -25.38
CA CYS A 90 8.55 -2.01 -26.58
C CYS A 90 10.05 -1.69 -26.45
N ALA A 91 10.50 -1.18 -25.30
CA ALA A 91 11.91 -0.90 -25.04
C ALA A 91 12.78 -2.16 -25.15
N LYS A 92 12.30 -3.31 -24.67
CA LYS A 92 13.00 -4.61 -24.81
C LYS A 92 13.19 -5.04 -26.27
N HIS A 93 12.21 -4.77 -27.13
CA HIS A 93 12.30 -5.10 -28.56
C HIS A 93 13.32 -4.23 -29.30
N ILE A 94 13.54 -3.00 -28.84
CA ILE A 94 14.43 -2.04 -29.49
C ILE A 94 15.87 -2.25 -29.02
N HIS A 95 16.15 -2.01 -27.73
CA HIS A 95 17.51 -2.11 -27.19
C HIS A 95 17.54 -2.17 -25.66
N GLU A 96 18.43 -3.00 -25.08
CA GLU A 96 18.54 -3.18 -23.63
C GLU A 96 18.84 -1.87 -22.87
N SER A 97 19.65 -0.98 -23.45
CA SER A 97 19.97 0.31 -22.82
C SER A 97 18.73 1.20 -22.59
N LEU A 98 17.68 1.06 -23.42
CA LEU A 98 16.43 1.78 -23.23
C LEU A 98 15.68 1.24 -22.02
N VAL A 99 15.66 -0.08 -21.85
CA VAL A 99 15.04 -0.76 -20.70
C VAL A 99 15.66 -0.30 -19.38
N GLN A 100 16.99 -0.17 -19.34
CA GLN A 100 17.71 0.22 -18.12
C GLN A 100 17.59 1.72 -17.79
N ARG A 101 17.42 2.57 -18.81
CA ARG A 101 17.48 4.03 -18.63
C ARG A 101 16.11 4.70 -18.60
N ALA A 102 15.12 4.15 -19.28
CA ALA A 102 13.80 4.77 -19.43
C ALA A 102 13.14 4.96 -18.06
N ALA A 103 12.79 6.21 -17.75
CA ALA A 103 12.17 6.56 -16.47
C ALA A 103 10.65 6.50 -16.57
N ILE A 104 10.10 7.05 -17.66
CA ILE A 104 8.66 7.12 -17.95
C ILE A 104 8.47 7.15 -19.47
N ALA A 105 7.34 6.65 -19.94
CA ALA A 105 6.95 6.77 -21.33
C ALA A 105 6.06 8.00 -21.56
N GLU A 106 5.97 8.42 -22.80
CA GLU A 106 5.02 9.40 -23.30
C GLU A 106 4.27 8.73 -24.44
N VAL A 107 2.95 8.63 -24.29
CA VAL A 107 2.05 7.99 -25.26
C VAL A 107 1.12 9.08 -25.77
N ASP A 108 1.21 9.40 -27.06
CA ASP A 108 0.44 10.47 -27.72
C ASP A 108 0.57 11.83 -27.01
N GLY A 109 1.75 12.13 -26.46
CA GLY A 109 2.04 13.37 -25.73
C GLY A 109 1.74 13.33 -24.22
N GLU A 110 1.09 12.28 -23.72
CA GLU A 110 0.69 12.15 -22.31
C GLU A 110 1.65 11.24 -21.52
N PRO A 111 1.94 11.55 -20.24
CA PRO A 111 2.82 10.72 -19.42
C PRO A 111 2.20 9.34 -19.17
N TRP A 112 3.00 8.30 -19.37
CA TRP A 112 2.56 6.90 -19.31
C TRP A 112 3.56 6.04 -18.53
N ASP A 113 3.05 5.26 -17.57
CA ASP A 113 3.90 4.40 -16.75
C ASP A 113 4.52 3.28 -17.62
N MET A 114 5.78 2.92 -17.35
CA MET A 114 6.49 1.91 -18.16
C MET A 114 5.82 0.52 -18.15
N SER A 115 5.12 0.18 -17.06
CA SER A 115 4.39 -1.08 -16.88
C SER A 115 2.90 -0.99 -17.25
N ARG A 116 2.41 0.18 -17.69
CA ARG A 116 0.99 0.35 -18.04
C ARG A 116 0.72 -0.18 -19.46
N PRO A 117 -0.24 -1.10 -19.65
CA PRO A 117 -0.55 -1.64 -20.96
C PRO A 117 -1.00 -0.58 -21.98
N LEU A 118 -0.64 -0.76 -23.24
CA LEU A 118 -1.05 0.08 -24.36
C LEU A 118 -2.41 -0.37 -24.89
N VAL A 119 -3.36 0.56 -25.05
CA VAL A 119 -4.78 0.24 -25.32
C VAL A 119 -5.20 0.44 -26.78
N GLN A 120 -4.41 1.16 -27.57
CA GLN A 120 -4.69 1.49 -28.96
C GLN A 120 -3.40 1.77 -29.71
N ASP A 121 -3.51 1.97 -31.02
CA ASP A 121 -2.41 2.45 -31.85
C ASP A 121 -1.97 3.83 -31.36
N CYS A 122 -0.66 4.03 -31.19
CA CYS A 122 -0.14 5.22 -30.52
C CYS A 122 1.29 5.56 -30.92
N GLN A 123 1.66 6.82 -30.70
CA GLN A 123 3.03 7.28 -30.75
C GLN A 123 3.69 7.14 -29.37
N LEU A 124 4.83 6.46 -29.32
CA LEU A 124 5.58 6.18 -28.10
C LEU A 124 6.91 6.94 -28.10
N ARG A 125 7.16 7.73 -27.06
CA ARG A 125 8.48 8.27 -26.73
C ARG A 125 8.91 7.80 -25.34
N LEU A 126 10.18 7.51 -25.16
CA LEU A 126 10.76 7.22 -23.84
C LEU A 126 11.46 8.46 -23.30
N ASN A 127 11.17 8.81 -22.05
CA ASN A 127 11.78 9.94 -21.36
C ASN A 127 12.81 9.44 -20.33
N PHE A 128 13.95 10.12 -20.27
CA PHE A 128 15.09 9.78 -19.44
C PHE A 128 15.44 10.92 -18.47
N TYR A 129 16.08 10.60 -17.34
CA TYR A 129 16.50 11.61 -16.36
C TYR A 129 17.57 12.59 -16.88
N LYS A 130 18.34 12.19 -17.90
CA LYS A 130 19.46 12.97 -18.45
C LYS A 130 19.10 13.70 -19.74
N ASP A 131 17.81 13.75 -20.10
CA ASP A 131 17.36 14.51 -21.26
C ASP A 131 17.47 16.02 -21.02
N GLN A 132 17.43 16.80 -22.10
CA GLN A 132 17.45 18.26 -22.01
C GLN A 132 16.27 18.81 -21.20
N ASN A 133 15.10 18.15 -21.29
CA ASN A 133 13.91 18.51 -20.54
C ASN A 133 13.31 17.27 -19.84
N PRO A 134 13.81 16.86 -18.66
CA PRO A 134 13.36 15.67 -17.95
C PRO A 134 12.11 15.94 -17.10
N TYR A 135 11.15 16.73 -17.61
CA TYR A 135 10.00 17.20 -16.84
C TYR A 135 9.12 16.06 -16.30
N PHE A 136 8.68 15.15 -17.18
CA PHE A 136 7.84 14.03 -16.79
C PHE A 136 8.59 13.04 -15.89
N ALA A 137 9.86 12.75 -16.21
CA ALA A 137 10.71 11.87 -15.42
C ALA A 137 10.89 12.39 -13.99
N ASN A 138 11.19 13.69 -13.82
CA ASN A 138 11.32 14.31 -12.50
C ASN A 138 9.98 14.32 -11.75
N LYS A 139 8.87 14.69 -12.39
CA LYS A 139 7.56 14.64 -11.72
C LYS A 139 7.20 13.24 -11.23
N ALA A 140 7.46 12.22 -12.06
CA ALA A 140 7.24 10.82 -11.70
C ALA A 140 8.11 10.41 -10.51
N PHE A 141 9.41 10.74 -10.54
CA PHE A 141 10.33 10.45 -9.43
C PHE A 141 9.88 11.07 -8.10
N TRP A 142 9.47 12.34 -8.09
CA TRP A 142 8.99 12.99 -6.87
C TRP A 142 7.69 12.35 -6.34
N ARG A 143 6.76 12.00 -7.24
CA ARG A 143 5.53 11.29 -6.86
C ARG A 143 5.84 9.92 -6.26
N THR A 144 6.77 9.19 -6.87
CA THR A 144 7.27 7.91 -6.34
C THR A 144 7.90 8.08 -4.97
N GLY A 145 8.69 9.14 -4.74
CA GLY A 145 9.24 9.46 -3.42
C GLY A 145 8.16 9.58 -2.34
N SER A 146 7.08 10.31 -2.61
CA SER A 146 5.93 10.39 -1.69
C SER A 146 5.31 9.02 -1.42
N PHE A 147 5.07 8.19 -2.44
CA PHE A 147 4.53 6.84 -2.24
C PHE A 147 5.42 5.96 -1.37
N LEU A 148 6.74 6.00 -1.58
CA LEU A 148 7.68 5.25 -0.78
C LEU A 148 7.69 5.72 0.68
N LEU A 149 7.53 7.02 0.95
CA LEU A 149 7.37 7.51 2.34
C LEU A 149 6.12 6.92 3.00
N GLY A 150 4.97 6.94 2.32
CA GLY A 150 3.75 6.33 2.83
C GLY A 150 3.95 4.84 3.16
N TYR A 151 4.57 4.10 2.23
CA TYR A 151 4.90 2.67 2.42
C TYR A 151 5.79 2.42 3.64
N ILE A 152 6.82 3.24 3.84
CA ILE A 152 7.78 3.11 4.95
C ILE A 152 7.07 3.40 6.27
N ILE A 153 6.36 4.52 6.35
CA ILE A 153 5.70 4.97 7.59
C ILE A 153 4.63 3.97 8.04
N GLU A 154 3.81 3.45 7.13
CA GLU A 154 2.80 2.42 7.43
C GLU A 154 3.39 1.13 8.02
N ARG A 155 4.69 0.88 7.84
CA ARG A 155 5.40 -0.34 8.31
C ARG A 155 6.40 -0.08 9.41
N ALA A 156 6.63 1.18 9.78
CA ALA A 156 7.65 1.54 10.76
C ALA A 156 7.15 1.39 12.20
N PHE A 157 5.86 1.63 12.42
CA PHE A 157 5.24 1.62 13.74
C PHE A 157 4.76 0.22 14.12
N LYS A 158 4.73 -0.05 15.44
CA LYS A 158 4.21 -1.31 16.00
C LYS A 158 2.70 -1.38 15.79
N ASP A 159 2.15 -2.59 15.69
CA ASP A 159 0.71 -2.83 15.47
C ASP A 159 -0.23 -2.23 16.53
N GLN A 160 0.33 -1.86 17.69
CA GLN A 160 -0.39 -1.10 18.72
C GLN A 160 -0.66 0.36 18.34
N PHE A 161 -0.18 0.85 17.20
CA PHE A 161 -0.48 2.16 16.65
C PHE A 161 -1.05 1.97 15.24
N TYR A 162 -2.24 2.49 15.00
CA TYR A 162 -2.84 2.44 13.68
C TYR A 162 -2.41 3.69 12.93
N VAL A 163 -1.60 3.51 11.90
CA VAL A 163 -1.07 4.60 11.07
C VAL A 163 -2.04 4.87 9.93
N GLN A 164 -2.63 6.06 9.92
CA GLN A 164 -3.52 6.49 8.85
C GLN A 164 -2.77 7.35 7.84
N LEU A 165 -2.64 6.81 6.62
CA LEU A 165 -2.10 7.56 5.49
C LEU A 165 -3.19 8.49 4.93
N HIS A 166 -2.92 9.78 4.83
CA HIS A 166 -3.87 10.75 4.26
C HIS A 166 -3.59 10.99 2.77
N SER A 167 -2.85 12.03 2.46
CA SER A 167 -2.63 12.51 1.10
C SER A 167 -1.20 13.03 0.97
N TRP A 168 -0.78 13.23 -0.27
CA TRP A 168 0.48 13.88 -0.60
C TRP A 168 0.18 15.09 -1.49
N PRO A 169 0.90 16.21 -1.29
CA PRO A 169 0.77 17.35 -2.17
C PRO A 169 1.27 17.01 -3.58
N GLN A 170 0.89 17.84 -4.55
CA GLN A 170 1.41 17.68 -5.91
C GLN A 170 2.95 17.81 -5.92
N PRO A 171 3.66 17.00 -6.73
CA PRO A 171 5.11 17.06 -6.84
C PRO A 171 5.66 18.47 -7.13
N GLN A 172 6.43 19.03 -6.20
CA GLN A 172 7.13 20.31 -6.36
C GLN A 172 8.63 20.09 -6.47
N VAL A 173 9.12 19.81 -7.68
CA VAL A 173 10.53 19.46 -7.93
C VAL A 173 11.51 20.51 -7.39
N ARG A 174 11.18 21.80 -7.53
CA ARG A 174 12.03 22.92 -7.08
C ARG A 174 12.21 23.01 -5.56
N SER A 175 11.31 22.40 -4.77
CA SER A 175 11.44 22.40 -3.31
C SER A 175 12.61 21.56 -2.81
N GLY A 176 13.09 20.61 -3.63
CA GLY A 176 14.13 19.66 -3.24
C GLY A 176 13.64 18.55 -2.30
N SER A 177 12.34 18.47 -1.99
CA SER A 177 11.76 17.43 -1.14
C SER A 177 10.47 16.85 -1.71
N PHE A 178 10.13 15.64 -1.26
CA PHE A 178 8.82 15.02 -1.43
C PHE A 178 8.19 14.81 -0.06
N VAL A 179 6.87 14.94 0.02
CA VAL A 179 6.14 15.00 1.30
C VAL A 179 4.97 14.01 1.25
N TYR A 180 4.61 13.46 2.42
CA TYR A 180 3.44 12.63 2.60
C TYR A 180 2.80 12.96 3.96
N ASN A 181 1.49 13.22 3.98
CA ASN A 181 0.76 13.52 5.22
C ASN A 181 0.26 12.23 5.86
N VAL A 182 0.55 12.05 7.15
CA VAL A 182 0.21 10.86 7.93
C VAL A 182 -0.33 11.28 9.29
N ASP A 183 -1.36 10.60 9.75
CA ASP A 183 -1.80 10.62 11.14
C ASP A 183 -1.34 9.32 11.83
N LEU A 184 -0.62 9.47 12.93
CA LEU A 184 -0.09 8.36 13.71
C LEU A 184 -1.02 7.94 14.85
N GLY A 185 -2.00 8.78 15.20
CA GLY A 185 -2.82 8.60 16.39
C GLY A 185 -2.02 8.62 17.70
N ILE A 186 -0.86 9.30 17.72
CA ILE A 186 0.01 9.42 18.90
C ILE A 186 0.05 10.89 19.31
N GLU A 187 -0.38 11.18 20.54
CA GLU A 187 -0.36 12.54 21.08
C GLU A 187 1.08 12.99 21.40
N ASN A 188 1.41 14.22 20.99
CA ASN A 188 2.68 14.90 21.29
C ASN A 188 3.95 14.11 20.91
N TRP A 189 3.85 13.20 19.93
CA TRP A 189 5.02 12.49 19.43
C TRP A 189 5.83 13.38 18.49
N GLU A 190 7.12 13.49 18.77
CA GLU A 190 8.10 14.08 17.88
C GLU A 190 9.17 13.04 17.51
N PRO A 191 9.53 12.92 16.22
CA PRO A 191 10.52 11.94 15.79
C PRO A 191 11.89 12.29 16.37
N ARG A 192 12.51 11.31 17.03
CA ARG A 192 13.92 11.44 17.41
C ARG A 192 14.83 11.14 16.22
N ARG A 193 16.08 11.60 16.31
CA ARG A 193 17.08 11.40 15.23
C ARG A 193 17.36 9.93 14.94
N ASP A 194 17.45 9.10 15.98
CA ASP A 194 17.61 7.65 15.87
C ASP A 194 16.44 6.99 15.12
N GLU A 195 15.21 7.46 15.36
CA GLU A 195 14.02 6.95 14.67
C GLU A 195 14.03 7.33 13.19
N LEU A 196 14.42 8.58 12.85
CA LEU A 196 14.58 9.03 11.46
C LEU A 196 15.67 8.26 10.71
N ASP A 197 16.77 7.91 11.38
CA ASP A 197 17.84 7.08 10.81
C ASP A 197 17.35 5.65 10.50
N VAL A 198 16.48 5.10 11.35
CA VAL A 198 15.81 3.81 11.11
C VAL A 198 14.88 3.88 9.90
N LEU A 199 14.06 4.93 9.77
CA LEU A 199 13.19 5.15 8.60
C LEU A 199 14.02 5.25 7.31
N SER A 200 15.12 6.01 7.35
CA SER A 200 16.07 6.13 6.23
C SER A 200 16.72 4.78 5.90
N GLY A 201 17.01 3.96 6.92
CA GLY A 201 17.47 2.59 6.76
C GLY A 201 16.45 1.69 6.07
N MET A 202 15.16 1.82 6.40
CA MET A 202 14.08 1.11 5.71
C MET A 202 14.00 1.49 4.23
N GLY A 203 14.08 2.79 3.92
CA GLY A 203 14.09 3.27 2.54
C GLY A 203 15.27 2.74 1.73
N ARG A 204 16.48 2.73 2.30
CA ARG A 204 17.67 2.14 1.65
C ARG A 204 17.49 0.66 1.35
N ARG A 205 16.92 -0.13 2.29
CA ARG A 205 16.62 -1.55 2.07
C ARG A 205 15.53 -1.79 1.03
N LEU A 206 14.60 -0.86 0.90
CA LEU A 206 13.55 -0.92 -0.12
C LEU A 206 14.13 -0.69 -1.52
N ALA A 207 15.05 0.28 -1.64
CA ALA A 207 15.69 0.63 -2.91
C ALA A 207 16.62 -0.46 -3.48
N THR A 208 17.13 -1.39 -2.65
CA THR A 208 17.98 -2.49 -3.12
C THR A 208 17.20 -3.69 -3.64
N LYS A 209 15.90 -3.76 -3.37
CA LYS A 209 15.05 -4.88 -3.80
C LYS A 209 14.36 -4.57 -5.13
N PRO A 210 14.16 -5.57 -6.00
CA PRO A 210 13.50 -5.38 -7.30
C PRO A 210 11.99 -5.30 -7.13
N HIS A 211 11.49 -4.22 -6.53
CA HIS A 211 10.06 -3.95 -6.44
C HIS A 211 9.57 -3.29 -7.73
N HIS A 212 8.35 -3.66 -8.13
CA HIS A 212 7.68 -3.11 -9.30
C HIS A 212 6.45 -2.32 -8.87
N PHE A 213 6.22 -1.19 -9.54
CA PHE A 213 4.96 -0.45 -9.40
C PHE A 213 3.92 -1.09 -10.32
N GLU A 214 2.82 -1.51 -9.72
CA GLU A 214 1.67 -2.04 -10.44
C GLU A 214 0.53 -1.04 -10.37
N ARG A 215 0.05 -0.64 -11.55
CA ARG A 215 -1.11 0.22 -11.69
C ARG A 215 -2.34 -0.62 -11.98
N LEU A 216 -3.43 -0.31 -11.30
CA LEU A 216 -4.74 -0.89 -11.54
C LEU A 216 -5.74 0.25 -11.72
N GLU A 217 -6.41 0.27 -12.85
CA GLU A 217 -7.48 1.23 -13.13
C GLU A 217 -8.79 0.62 -12.65
N VAL A 218 -9.45 1.27 -11.68
CA VAL A 218 -10.63 0.72 -11.01
C VAL A 218 -11.75 1.75 -10.96
N ASP A 219 -12.98 1.25 -10.92
CA ASP A 219 -14.14 2.10 -10.63
C ASP A 219 -14.08 2.66 -9.21
N ALA A 220 -14.71 3.82 -9.02
CA ALA A 220 -14.75 4.50 -7.73
C ALA A 220 -15.35 3.61 -6.62
N SER A 221 -16.33 2.76 -6.94
CA SER A 221 -16.94 1.82 -5.98
C SER A 221 -15.93 0.81 -5.41
N VAL A 222 -15.08 0.24 -6.27
CA VAL A 222 -14.03 -0.70 -5.88
C VAL A 222 -12.97 0.02 -5.04
N ALA A 223 -12.57 1.23 -5.44
CA ALA A 223 -11.64 2.04 -4.68
C ALA A 223 -12.19 2.38 -3.27
N LEU A 224 -13.46 2.77 -3.16
CA LEU A 224 -14.12 3.05 -1.88
C LEU A 224 -14.12 1.81 -0.98
N GLN A 225 -14.37 0.62 -1.53
CA GLN A 225 -14.30 -0.64 -0.79
C GLN A 225 -12.88 -0.97 -0.31
N MET A 226 -11.85 -0.75 -1.16
CA MET A 226 -10.45 -0.98 -0.79
C MET A 226 -9.99 -0.05 0.34
N PHE A 227 -10.48 1.18 0.36
CA PHE A 227 -10.03 2.23 1.28
C PHE A 227 -11.04 2.60 2.36
N GLU A 228 -12.08 1.79 2.60
CA GLU A 228 -13.12 2.08 3.63
C GLU A 228 -12.56 2.25 5.05
N ASP A 229 -11.38 1.68 5.32
CA ASP A 229 -10.68 1.76 6.60
C ASP A 229 -9.97 3.12 6.83
N ASN A 230 -9.90 3.96 5.80
CA ASN A 230 -9.39 5.33 5.90
C ASN A 230 -10.57 6.28 6.12
N LYS A 231 -10.68 6.88 7.30
CA LYS A 231 -11.77 7.80 7.68
C LYS A 231 -11.43 9.27 7.49
#